data_AF-A0A0E3BCK1-F1
#
_entry.id   AF-A0A0E3BCK1-F1
#
_cell.length_a   1.000
_cell.length_b   1.000
_cell.length_c   1.000
_cell.angle_alpha   90.00
_cell.angle_beta   90.00
_cell.angle_gamma   90.00
#
_symmetry.space_group_name_H-M   'P 1'
#
loop_
_entity.id
_entity.type
_entity.pdbx_description
1 polymer ?
#
loop_
_entity_poly.entity_id
_entity_poly.type
_entity_poly.pdbx_seq_one_letter_code
_entity_poly.pdbx_strand_id
1 'polypeptide(L)'
;MSTDITSRLQALPGITKVDSDHAKGSMKLELPSGLIITITRSPLARYRNGDSFDVWFPAKRPGMAAEVALSKSTGEVLELVQRYAATSLPI
;
A
#
# COMPACT_ATOMS: atom_id res chain seq x y z
N MET A 1 -0.52 -13.47 -16.30
CA MET A 1 0.50 -13.40 -15.22
C MET A 1 -0.03 -12.42 -14.17
N SER A 2 -0.57 -12.90 -13.05
CA SER A 2 -0.88 -11.99 -11.93
C SER A 2 0.44 -11.44 -11.41
N THR A 3 0.61 -10.12 -11.52
CA THR A 3 1.77 -9.45 -10.95
C THR A 3 1.65 -9.56 -9.44
N ASP A 4 2.42 -10.45 -8.81
CA ASP A 4 2.38 -10.70 -7.38
C ASP A 4 2.95 -9.48 -6.63
N ILE A 5 2.11 -8.46 -6.46
CA ILE A 5 2.45 -7.21 -5.80
C ILE A 5 2.85 -7.46 -4.33
N THR A 6 2.29 -8.51 -3.71
CA THR A 6 2.61 -8.93 -2.33
C THR A 6 4.09 -9.24 -2.15
N SER A 7 4.66 -10.09 -3.01
CA SER A 7 6.08 -10.45 -2.95
C SER A 7 6.99 -9.24 -3.15
N ARG A 8 6.59 -8.30 -4.03
CA ARG A 8 7.35 -7.07 -4.28
C ARG A 8 7.29 -6.10 -3.10
N LEU A 9 6.14 -6.00 -2.43
CA LEU A 9 5.98 -5.17 -1.24
C LEU A 9 6.75 -5.71 -0.04
N GLN A 10 6.80 -7.04 0.14
CA GLN A 10 7.60 -7.68 1.17
C GLN A 10 9.11 -7.44 0.99
N ALA A 11 9.57 -7.30 -0.25
CA ALA A 11 10.97 -7.01 -0.55
C ALA A 11 11.36 -5.54 -0.32
N LEU A 12 10.40 -4.64 -0.03
CA LEU A 12 10.71 -3.23 0.21
C LEU A 12 11.35 -3.04 1.60
N PRO A 13 12.44 -2.24 1.68
CA PRO A 13 13.07 -1.93 2.95
C PRO A 13 12.11 -1.11 3.83
N GLY A 14 12.03 -1.44 5.12
CA GLY A 14 11.15 -0.75 6.05
C GLY A 14 9.70 -1.22 6.04
N ILE A 15 9.42 -2.44 5.54
CA ILE A 15 8.16 -3.14 5.80
C ILE A 15 8.43 -4.24 6.84
N THR A 16 7.75 -4.18 7.99
CA THR A 16 7.93 -5.17 9.06
C THR A 16 7.00 -6.36 8.90
N LYS A 17 5.80 -6.13 8.36
CA LYS A 17 4.79 -7.17 8.17
C LYS A 17 3.91 -6.87 6.97
N VAL A 18 3.53 -7.94 6.27
CA VAL A 18 2.52 -7.90 5.20
C VAL A 18 1.44 -8.91 5.52
N ASP A 19 0.22 -8.42 5.73
CA ASP A 19 -0.97 -9.23 5.91
C ASP A 19 -1.83 -9.13 4.64
N SER A 20 -2.05 -10.24 3.94
CA SER A 20 -2.76 -10.26 2.66
C SER A 20 -4.03 -11.09 2.79
N ASP A 21 -5.18 -10.43 2.66
CA ASP A 21 -6.49 -11.07 2.55
C ASP A 21 -6.83 -11.20 1.07
N HIS A 22 -6.43 -12.34 0.49
CA HIS A 22 -6.70 -12.65 -0.92
C HIS A 22 -8.21 -12.70 -1.24
N ALA A 23 -9.05 -13.10 -0.28
CA ALA A 23 -10.50 -13.18 -0.49
C ALA A 23 -11.11 -11.77 -0.67
N LYS A 24 -10.52 -10.76 -0.01
CA LYS A 24 -10.95 -9.35 -0.12
C LYS A 24 -10.14 -8.52 -1.11
N GLY A 25 -9.08 -9.09 -1.71
CA GLY A 25 -8.14 -8.33 -2.54
C GLY A 25 -7.51 -7.16 -1.79
N SER A 26 -7.30 -7.32 -0.49
CA SER A 26 -6.78 -6.30 0.42
C SER A 26 -5.47 -6.75 1.03
N MET A 27 -4.53 -5.83 1.19
CA MET A 27 -3.26 -6.04 1.87
C MET A 27 -3.05 -4.94 2.90
N LYS A 28 -2.41 -5.27 4.01
CA LYS A 28 -1.97 -4.32 5.03
C LYS A 28 -0.47 -4.46 5.21
N LEU A 29 0.22 -3.33 5.20
CA LEU A 29 1.66 -3.23 5.39
C LEU A 29 1.90 -2.50 6.69
N GLU A 30 2.63 -3.14 7.60
CA GLU A 30 3.09 -2.52 8.83
C GLU A 30 4.50 -1.96 8.60
N LEU A 31 4.70 -0.73 9.06
CA LEU A 31 5.98 -0.03 9.01
C LEU A 31 6.67 -0.11 10.39
N PRO A 32 8.01 0.05 10.48
CA PRO A 32 8.77 0.07 11.73
C PRO A 32 8.26 1.09 12.76
N SER A 33 7.63 2.17 12.31
CA SER A 33 7.01 3.19 13.15
C SER A 33 5.68 2.75 13.80
N GLY A 34 5.17 1.56 13.47
CA GLY A 34 3.84 1.08 13.87
C GLY A 34 2.69 1.61 13.01
N LEU A 35 3.00 2.38 11.97
CA LEU A 35 2.02 2.88 10.99
C LEU A 35 1.60 1.77 10.03
N ILE A 36 0.31 1.73 9.69
CA ILE A 36 -0.28 0.70 8.82
C ILE A 36 -0.78 1.32 7.51
N ILE A 37 -0.20 0.88 6.38
CA ILE A 37 -0.68 1.20 5.03
C ILE A 37 -1.67 0.11 4.61
N THR A 38 -2.84 0.48 4.07
CA THR A 38 -3.78 -0.50 3.51
C THR A 38 -3.86 -0.35 2.00
N ILE A 39 -3.74 -1.44 1.26
CA ILE A 39 -3.81 -1.48 -0.20
C ILE A 39 -4.97 -2.38 -0.58
N THR A 40 -5.96 -1.85 -1.27
CA THR A 40 -7.13 -2.61 -1.73
C THR A 40 -7.22 -2.56 -3.24
N ARG A 41 -7.62 -3.66 -3.89
CA ARG A 41 -7.91 -3.63 -5.32
C ARG A 41 -9.03 -2.61 -5.58
N SER A 42 -8.76 -1.63 -6.42
CA SER A 42 -9.67 -0.53 -6.70
C SER A 42 -10.91 -1.04 -7.43
N PRO A 43 -12.12 -0.61 -7.07
CA PRO A 43 -13.31 -0.91 -7.85
C PRO A 43 -13.20 -0.36 -9.28
N LEU A 44 -12.36 0.67 -9.48
CA LEU A 44 -12.08 1.28 -10.78
C LEU A 44 -11.20 0.42 -11.69
N ALA A 45 -10.57 -0.64 -11.15
CA ALA A 45 -9.82 -1.62 -11.95
C ALA A 45 -10.68 -2.25 -13.06
N ARG A 46 -11.98 -2.45 -12.80
CA ARG A 46 -12.94 -3.02 -13.77
C ARG A 46 -13.12 -2.14 -15.02
N TYR A 47 -12.88 -0.83 -14.90
CA TYR A 47 -13.06 0.13 -15.99
C TYR A 47 -11.75 0.49 -16.69
N ARG A 48 -10.59 0.17 -16.10
CA ARG A 48 -9.26 0.56 -16.60
C ARG A 48 -8.48 -0.56 -17.30
N ASN A 49 -9.11 -1.70 -17.61
CA ASN A 49 -8.48 -2.85 -18.29
C ASN A 49 -7.13 -3.26 -17.67
N GLY A 50 -7.03 -3.28 -16.34
CA GLY A 50 -5.79 -3.61 -15.65
C GLY A 50 -5.96 -3.70 -14.13
N ASP A 51 -4.88 -4.16 -13.47
CA ASP A 51 -4.79 -4.15 -12.01
C ASP A 51 -4.61 -2.72 -11.50
N SER A 52 -5.58 -2.26 -10.71
CA SER A 52 -5.57 -0.94 -10.09
C SER A 52 -5.86 -1.09 -8.60
N PHE A 53 -5.20 -0.27 -7.78
CA PHE A 53 -5.24 -0.36 -6.33
C PHE A 53 -5.45 1.01 -5.70
N ASP A 54 -6.23 1.03 -4.63
CA ASP A 54 -6.37 2.19 -3.77
C ASP A 54 -5.46 1.99 -2.55
N VAL A 55 -4.62 2.99 -2.26
CA VAL A 55 -3.65 2.94 -1.16
C VAL A 55 -4.05 3.95 -0.09
N TRP A 56 -4.29 3.46 1.12
CA TRP A 56 -4.68 4.23 2.29
C TRP A 56 -3.48 4.38 3.21
N PHE A 57 -3.05 5.61 3.42
CA PHE A 57 -1.98 5.97 4.34
C PHE A 57 -2.56 6.43 5.66
N PRO A 58 -1.97 6.01 6.79
CA PRO A 58 -2.40 6.48 8.09
C PRO A 58 -2.09 7.97 8.24
N ALA A 59 -2.87 8.64 9.10
CA ALA A 59 -2.68 10.05 9.38
C ALA A 59 -1.27 10.30 9.96
N LYS A 60 -0.56 11.28 9.40
CA LYS A 60 0.80 11.64 9.85
C LYS A 60 0.82 12.22 11.27
N ARG A 61 -0.33 12.73 11.75
CA ARG A 61 -0.49 13.35 13.07
C ARG A 61 -1.89 13.07 13.64
N PRO A 62 -2.04 12.98 14.97
CA PRO A 62 -3.36 12.95 15.60
C PRO A 62 -4.21 14.15 15.16
N GLY A 63 -5.45 13.90 14.75
CA GLY A 63 -6.38 14.95 14.27
C GLY A 63 -6.29 15.26 12.77
N MET A 64 -5.38 14.62 12.01
CA MET A 64 -5.39 14.68 10.55
C MET A 64 -6.17 13.53 9.94
N ALA A 65 -6.77 13.76 8.77
CA ALA A 65 -7.40 12.70 7.99
C ALA A 65 -6.36 11.73 7.40
N ALA A 66 -6.77 10.48 7.22
CA ALA A 66 -6.02 9.51 6.42
C ALA A 66 -5.95 9.97 4.96
N GLU A 67 -4.83 9.73 4.31
CA GLU A 67 -4.62 10.07 2.90
C GLU A 67 -4.91 8.85 2.02
N VAL A 68 -5.54 9.05 0.86
CA VAL A 68 -5.89 7.97 -0.05
C VAL A 68 -5.41 8.27 -1.46
N ALA A 69 -4.54 7.40 -1.99
CA ALA A 69 -4.14 7.42 -3.38
C ALA A 69 -4.99 6.43 -4.16
N LEU A 70 -5.95 6.94 -4.94
CA LEU A 70 -6.90 6.13 -5.69
C LEU A 70 -6.33 5.66 -7.04
N SER A 71 -6.76 4.47 -7.46
CA SER A 71 -6.58 3.90 -8.80
C SER A 71 -5.13 3.87 -9.30
N LYS A 72 -4.23 3.44 -8.44
CA LYS A 72 -2.79 3.32 -8.70
C LYS A 72 -2.46 1.99 -9.37
N SER A 73 -1.57 2.04 -10.35
CA SER A 73 -0.96 0.84 -10.94
C SER A 73 0.00 0.18 -9.95
N THR A 74 0.36 -1.08 -10.18
CA THR A 74 1.33 -1.81 -9.34
C THR A 74 2.65 -1.05 -9.16
N GLY A 75 3.18 -0.42 -10.23
CA GLY A 75 4.41 0.36 -10.15
C GLY A 75 4.26 1.60 -9.27
N GLU A 76 3.17 2.35 -9.43
CA GLU A 76 2.87 3.51 -8.59
C GLU A 76 2.68 3.15 -7.12
N VAL A 77 2.01 2.02 -6.84
CA VAL A 77 1.83 1.54 -5.45
C VAL A 77 3.19 1.28 -4.81
N LEU A 78 4.10 0.58 -5.51
CA LEU A 78 5.44 0.29 -4.99
C LEU A 78 6.22 1.57 -4.71
N GLU A 79 6.21 2.54 -5.63
CA GLU A 79 6.88 3.82 -5.42
C GLU A 79 6.30 4.59 -4.23
N LEU A 80 4.96 4.65 -4.10
CA LEU A 80 4.31 5.37 -3.01
C LEU A 80 4.62 4.74 -1.65
N VAL A 81 4.52 3.41 -1.56
CA VAL A 81 4.85 2.68 -0.33
C VAL A 81 6.32 2.86 0.02
N GLN A 82 7.22 2.76 -0.96
CA GLN A 82 8.65 2.95 -0.73
C GLN A 82 8.97 4.35 -0.21
N ARG A 83 8.41 5.40 -0.82
CA ARG A 83 8.60 6.79 -0.36
C ARG A 83 8.06 6.98 1.06
N TYR A 84 6.87 6.45 1.34
CA TYR A 84 6.26 6.57 2.66
C TYR A 84 7.04 5.80 3.74
N ALA A 85 7.45 4.56 3.44
CA ALA A 85 8.28 3.75 4.33
C ALA A 85 9.60 4.45 4.66
N ALA A 86 10.28 5.02 3.66
CA ALA A 86 11.51 5.79 3.85
C ALA A 86 11.31 7.02 4.77
N THR A 87 10.17 7.72 4.66
CA THR A 87 9.86 8.85 5.58
C THR A 87 9.49 8.41 6.99
N SER A 88 9.20 7.14 7.21
CA SER A 88 8.77 6.60 8.50
C SER A 88 9.91 5.97 9.32
N LEU A 89 11.11 5.85 8.72
CA LEU A 89 12.29 5.36 9.42
C LEU A 89 12.78 6.42 10.42
N PRO A 90 13.09 6.05 11.68
CA PRO A 90 13.72 6.96 12.61
C PRO A 90 15.09 7.38 12.05
N ILE A 91 15.36 8.69 12.08
CA ILE A 91 16.63 9.31 11.69
C ILE A 91 17.74 8.85 12.64
#